data_AF-A0A514WX81-F1
#
_entry.id   AF-A0A514WX81-F1
#
_cell.length_a   1.000
_cell.length_b   1.000
_cell.length_c   1.000
_cell.angle_alpha   90.00
_cell.angle_beta   90.00
_cell.angle_gamma   90.00
#
_symmetry.space_group_name_H-M   'P 1'
#
loop_
_entity.id
_entity.type
_entity.pdbx_description
1 polymer ?
#
loop_
_entity_poly.entity_id
_entity_poly.type
_entity_poly.pdbx_seq_one_letter_code
_entity_poly.pdbx_strand_id
1 'polypeptide(L)'
;MKSVFALAILFASSVSFAHVQAGTFTGKDQNGKACSFTVGEEYFENNQPHPLNERLPVSGIQFDGQTVAAKEWKVGHPPVVNIEKGLVRFNHDYFQGLVTTKTGAASLILLKTEEEVPEGHAPIGIKYIEDNYRNRQESKILTCTL
;
A
#
# COMPACT_ATOMS: atom_id res chain seq x y z
N MET A 1 6.23 -51.67 -27.97
CA MET A 1 5.82 -51.52 -26.56
C MET A 1 5.65 -50.04 -26.29
N LYS A 2 4.42 -49.61 -25.98
CA LYS A 2 4.06 -48.22 -25.67
C LYS A 2 4.16 -48.06 -24.15
N SER A 3 5.09 -47.25 -23.67
CA SER A 3 5.03 -46.74 -22.30
C SER A 3 5.40 -45.26 -22.32
N VAL A 4 4.34 -44.49 -22.05
CA VAL A 4 4.26 -43.05 -21.96
C VAL A 4 5.13 -42.58 -20.80
N PHE A 5 6.16 -41.78 -21.08
CA PHE A 5 6.93 -41.09 -20.06
C PHE A 5 6.10 -39.89 -19.61
N ALA A 6 5.38 -40.06 -18.50
CA ALA A 6 4.56 -39.02 -17.89
C ALA A 6 5.47 -37.90 -17.38
N LEU A 7 5.51 -36.79 -18.13
CA LEU A 7 6.11 -35.54 -17.70
C LEU A 7 5.26 -34.97 -16.58
N ALA A 8 5.67 -35.23 -15.33
CA ALA A 8 5.12 -34.57 -14.15
C ALA A 8 5.53 -33.09 -14.19
N ILE A 9 4.70 -32.28 -14.83
CA ILE A 9 4.72 -30.82 -14.73
C ILE A 9 4.36 -30.51 -13.28
N LEU A 10 5.40 -30.30 -12.46
CA LEU A 10 5.27 -29.71 -11.15
C LEU A 10 4.65 -28.32 -11.35
N PHE A 11 3.35 -28.24 -11.09
CA PHE A 11 2.65 -26.98 -10.87
C PHE A 11 3.30 -26.32 -9.66
N ALA A 12 4.31 -25.49 -9.91
CA ALA A 12 4.66 -24.41 -9.01
C ALA A 12 3.44 -23.50 -8.98
N SER A 13 2.56 -23.74 -8.02
CA SER A 13 1.49 -22.83 -7.66
C SER A 13 2.14 -21.51 -7.23
N SER A 14 2.30 -20.60 -8.17
CA SER A 14 2.57 -19.20 -7.88
C SER A 14 1.37 -18.73 -7.06
N VAL A 15 1.56 -18.57 -5.76
CA VAL A 15 0.68 -17.76 -4.92
C VAL A 15 0.67 -16.37 -5.56
N SER A 16 -0.39 -16.07 -6.31
CA SER A 16 -0.69 -14.71 -6.74
C SER A 16 -1.02 -13.96 -5.46
N PHE A 17 -0.08 -13.15 -4.96
CA PHE A 17 -0.45 -12.23 -3.90
C PHE A 17 -1.20 -11.06 -4.57
N ALA A 18 -2.09 -10.42 -3.83
CA ALA A 18 -2.93 -9.36 -4.36
C ALA A 18 -2.11 -8.04 -4.43
N HIS A 19 -1.15 -8.02 -5.36
CA HIS A 19 -0.12 -7.01 -5.57
C HIS A 19 -0.72 -5.67 -6.03
N VAL A 20 -0.16 -4.52 -5.65
CA VAL A 20 -0.57 -3.21 -6.19
C VAL A 20 0.28 -2.84 -7.39
N GLN A 21 -0.34 -2.35 -8.47
CA GLN A 21 0.37 -1.93 -9.68
C GLN A 21 1.36 -0.79 -9.37
N ALA A 22 2.63 -0.98 -9.73
CA ALA A 22 3.65 0.07 -9.67
C ALA A 22 3.43 1.10 -10.78
N GLY A 23 3.70 2.38 -10.50
CA GLY A 23 3.50 3.46 -11.45
C GLY A 23 3.36 4.82 -10.82
N THR A 24 3.21 5.84 -11.66
CA THR A 24 2.86 7.20 -11.23
C THR A 24 1.39 7.44 -11.50
N PHE A 25 0.69 7.88 -10.48
CA PHE A 25 -0.74 8.10 -10.50
C PHE A 25 -1.04 9.58 -10.28
N THR A 26 -2.02 10.09 -11.02
CA THR A 26 -2.48 11.47 -10.92
C THR A 26 -3.99 11.49 -10.73
N GLY A 27 -4.46 12.39 -9.88
CA GLY A 27 -5.86 12.43 -9.46
C GLY A 27 -6.29 13.81 -8.99
N LYS A 28 -7.38 13.85 -8.24
CA LYS A 28 -7.93 15.06 -7.63
C LYS A 28 -7.90 14.99 -6.11
N ASP A 29 -7.55 16.11 -5.46
CA ASP A 29 -7.64 16.25 -4.02
C ASP A 29 -9.07 16.49 -3.56
N GLN A 30 -9.30 16.57 -2.24
CA GLN A 30 -10.62 16.86 -1.67
C GLN A 30 -11.20 18.24 -2.07
N ASN A 31 -10.41 19.11 -2.69
CA ASN A 31 -10.81 20.42 -3.19
C ASN A 31 -10.89 20.47 -4.74
N GLY A 32 -10.74 19.34 -5.43
CA GLY A 32 -10.73 19.26 -6.90
C GLY A 32 -9.43 19.72 -7.57
N LYS A 33 -8.37 19.96 -6.79
CA LYS A 33 -7.04 20.33 -7.29
C LYS A 33 -6.25 19.09 -7.70
N ALA A 34 -5.23 19.26 -8.54
CA ALA A 34 -4.40 18.14 -8.97
C ALA A 34 -3.57 17.57 -7.81
N CYS A 35 -3.46 16.25 -7.75
CA CYS A 35 -2.56 15.54 -6.85
C CYS A 35 -1.87 14.38 -7.60
N SER A 36 -0.72 13.94 -7.09
CA SER A 36 0.03 12.82 -7.68
C SER A 36 0.85 12.08 -6.65
N PHE A 37 1.20 10.84 -6.97
CA PHE A 37 2.10 9.99 -6.20
C PHE A 37 2.67 8.88 -7.09
N THR A 38 3.79 8.29 -6.67
CA THR A 38 4.43 7.18 -7.36
C THR A 38 4.52 5.98 -6.42
N VAL A 39 3.98 4.83 -6.86
CA VAL A 39 4.14 3.52 -6.21
C VAL A 39 5.27 2.80 -6.92
N GLY A 40 6.30 2.37 -6.20
CA GLY A 40 7.37 1.56 -6.78
C GLY A 40 7.07 0.06 -6.70
N GLU A 41 8.03 -0.75 -7.15
CA GLU A 41 7.92 -2.21 -7.12
C GLU A 41 7.83 -2.73 -5.69
N GLU A 42 6.98 -3.74 -5.51
CA GLU A 42 6.85 -4.42 -4.24
C GLU A 42 8.09 -5.23 -3.85
N TYR A 43 8.24 -5.44 -2.55
CA TYR A 43 9.20 -6.39 -2.01
C TYR A 43 8.71 -6.97 -0.69
N PHE A 44 9.30 -8.09 -0.29
CA PHE A 44 9.02 -8.70 1.01
C PHE A 44 10.16 -8.41 1.99
N GLU A 45 9.84 -7.82 3.13
CA GLU A 45 10.78 -7.68 4.23
C GLU A 45 11.31 -9.06 4.65
N ASN A 46 12.63 -9.11 4.92
CA ASN A 46 13.35 -10.33 5.29
C ASN A 46 13.26 -11.47 4.26
N ASN A 47 12.90 -11.17 3.00
CA ASN A 47 12.70 -12.15 1.93
C ASN A 47 11.66 -13.24 2.28
N GLN A 48 10.70 -12.91 3.14
CA GLN A 48 9.66 -13.85 3.56
C GLN A 48 8.34 -13.54 2.85
N PRO A 49 7.88 -14.38 1.91
CA PRO A 49 6.70 -14.14 1.07
C PRO A 49 5.42 -14.35 1.89
N HIS A 50 5.04 -13.30 2.62
CA HIS A 50 3.86 -13.25 3.45
C HIS A 50 3.27 -11.83 3.37
N PRO A 51 1.93 -11.64 3.25
CA PRO A 51 1.34 -10.31 3.07
C PRO A 51 1.70 -9.29 4.16
N LEU A 52 1.87 -9.73 5.41
CA LEU A 52 2.35 -8.85 6.50
C LEU A 52 3.80 -8.36 6.32
N ASN A 53 4.59 -9.02 5.48
CA ASN A 53 5.95 -8.61 5.12
C ASN A 53 6.00 -7.88 3.77
N GLU A 54 4.90 -7.83 3.03
CA GLU A 54 4.81 -7.10 1.77
C GLU A 54 4.97 -5.60 2.02
N ARG A 55 5.82 -4.96 1.22
CA ARG A 55 6.10 -3.53 1.28
C ARG A 55 6.03 -2.93 -0.11
N LEU A 56 5.44 -1.74 -0.17
CA LEU A 56 5.42 -0.87 -1.33
C LEU A 56 6.12 0.44 -0.98
N PRO A 57 7.16 0.84 -1.73
CA PRO A 57 7.70 2.19 -1.64
C PRO A 57 6.74 3.18 -2.32
N VAL A 58 6.41 4.27 -1.65
CA VAL A 58 5.56 5.35 -2.19
C VAL A 58 6.30 6.68 -2.06
N SER A 59 6.42 7.42 -3.15
CA SER A 59 7.17 8.67 -3.22
C SER A 59 6.46 9.69 -4.10
N GLY A 60 7.07 10.87 -4.28
CA GLY A 60 6.56 11.90 -5.19
C GLY A 60 5.17 12.43 -4.81
N ILE A 61 4.81 12.41 -3.52
CA ILE A 61 3.47 12.75 -3.05
C ILE A 61 3.26 14.26 -3.14
N GLN A 62 2.43 14.68 -4.10
CA GLN A 62 2.14 16.08 -4.39
C GLN A 62 0.65 16.38 -4.26
N PHE A 63 0.34 17.55 -3.69
CA PHE A 63 -1.00 18.13 -3.63
C PHE A 63 -0.90 19.59 -4.10
N ASP A 64 -1.67 19.95 -5.12
CA ASP A 64 -1.63 21.29 -5.75
C ASP A 64 -0.20 21.73 -6.15
N GLY A 65 0.57 20.78 -6.70
CA GLY A 65 1.98 20.99 -7.08
C GLY A 65 2.96 21.10 -5.89
N GLN A 66 2.49 21.02 -4.65
CA GLN A 66 3.35 21.06 -3.46
C GLN A 66 3.68 19.65 -2.99
N THR A 67 4.96 19.40 -2.71
CA THR A 67 5.40 18.13 -2.13
C THR A 67 5.05 18.10 -0.65
N VAL A 68 4.19 17.15 -0.26
CA VAL A 68 3.73 17.00 1.14
C VAL A 68 4.66 16.09 1.94
N ALA A 69 5.29 15.13 1.27
CA ALA A 69 6.29 14.27 1.88
C ALA A 69 7.50 14.10 0.95
N ALA A 70 8.64 14.66 1.37
CA ALA A 70 9.89 14.61 0.60
C ALA A 70 10.62 13.26 0.71
N LYS A 71 10.25 12.41 1.68
CA LYS A 71 10.84 11.09 1.88
C LYS A 71 9.93 10.01 1.31
N GLU A 72 10.54 8.95 0.80
CA GLU A 72 9.85 7.71 0.45
C GLU A 72 9.18 7.12 1.70
N TRP A 73 7.94 6.72 1.53
CA TRP A 73 7.16 5.96 2.50
C TRP A 73 7.25 4.49 2.18
N LYS A 74 7.41 3.67 3.21
CA LYS A 74 7.26 2.22 3.11
C LYS A 74 5.90 1.87 3.67
N VAL A 75 4.97 1.47 2.81
CA VAL A 75 3.62 1.06 3.22
C VAL A 75 3.50 -0.46 3.12
N GLY A 76 2.76 -1.07 4.04
CA GLY A 76 2.52 -2.51 4.10
C GLY A 76 1.07 -2.79 4.53
N HIS A 77 0.60 -4.02 4.38
CA HIS A 77 -0.70 -4.37 4.95
C HIS A 77 -0.67 -4.23 6.48
N PRO A 78 -1.58 -3.46 7.10
CA PRO A 78 -1.62 -3.37 8.55
C PRO A 78 -2.11 -4.70 9.15
N PRO A 79 -1.56 -5.09 10.32
CA PRO A 79 -1.98 -6.30 10.99
C PRO A 79 -3.38 -6.15 11.58
N VAL A 80 -4.17 -7.22 11.48
CA VAL A 80 -5.47 -7.38 12.16
C VAL A 80 -5.30 -8.46 13.22
N VAL A 81 -5.31 -8.06 14.49
CA VAL A 81 -5.14 -8.97 15.62
C VAL A 81 -6.47 -9.11 16.36
N ASN A 82 -6.99 -10.33 16.43
CA ASN A 82 -8.16 -10.65 17.25
C ASN A 82 -7.74 -11.61 18.37
N ILE A 83 -7.64 -11.05 19.59
CA ILE A 83 -7.15 -11.77 20.78
C ILE A 83 -8.12 -12.88 21.19
N GLU A 84 -9.43 -12.58 21.23
CA GLU A 84 -10.46 -13.54 21.65
C GLU A 84 -10.50 -14.79 20.77
N LYS A 85 -10.22 -14.64 19.48
CA LYS A 85 -10.20 -15.72 18.50
C LYS A 85 -8.81 -16.31 18.26
N GLY A 86 -7.76 -15.80 18.92
CA GLY A 86 -6.37 -16.23 18.70
C GLY A 86 -5.92 -16.07 17.24
N LEU A 87 -6.34 -14.99 16.57
CA LEU A 87 -6.20 -14.84 15.12
C LEU A 87 -5.33 -13.63 14.77
N VAL A 88 -4.38 -13.83 13.85
CA VAL A 88 -3.57 -12.77 13.23
C VAL A 88 -3.76 -12.82 11.73
N ARG A 89 -4.23 -11.71 11.14
CA ARG A 89 -4.43 -11.52 9.70
C ARG A 89 -3.86 -10.17 9.27
N PHE A 90 -4.07 -9.83 8.02
CA PHE A 90 -3.74 -8.53 7.44
C PHE A 90 -5.00 -7.89 6.87
N ASN A 91 -5.03 -6.56 6.79
CA ASN A 91 -6.12 -5.85 6.13
C ASN A 91 -5.92 -5.95 4.60
N HIS A 92 -6.94 -6.39 3.87
CA HIS A 92 -6.88 -6.60 2.43
C HIS A 92 -7.18 -5.36 1.61
N ASP A 93 -7.65 -4.27 2.22
CA ASP A 93 -8.25 -3.14 1.49
C ASP A 93 -7.25 -1.99 1.28
N TYR A 94 -6.22 -1.91 2.12
CA TYR A 94 -5.22 -0.85 2.05
C TYR A 94 -3.86 -1.25 2.57
N PHE A 95 -2.86 -0.47 2.14
CA PHE A 95 -1.53 -0.45 2.70
C PHE A 95 -1.35 0.79 3.56
N GLN A 96 -0.58 0.66 4.63
CA GLN A 96 -0.32 1.72 5.59
C GLN A 96 1.17 1.83 5.90
N GLY A 97 1.65 3.07 5.94
CA GLY A 97 2.91 3.45 6.56
C GLY A 97 2.66 4.38 7.74
N LEU A 98 3.51 4.29 8.77
CA LEU A 98 3.47 5.15 9.95
C LEU A 98 4.87 5.64 10.27
N VAL A 99 5.00 6.94 10.51
CA VAL A 99 6.25 7.56 10.97
C VAL A 99 5.97 8.54 12.10
N THR A 100 6.93 8.71 13.00
CA THR A 100 6.88 9.76 14.02
C THR A 100 7.30 11.10 13.44
N THR A 101 6.67 12.18 13.89
CA THR A 101 7.07 13.56 13.59
C THR A 101 7.55 14.24 14.87
N LYS A 102 8.04 15.48 14.78
CA LYS A 102 8.44 16.26 15.96
C LYS A 102 7.26 16.54 16.91
N THR A 103 6.04 16.61 16.38
CA THR A 103 4.83 17.01 17.11
C THR A 103 3.80 15.90 17.25
N GLY A 104 4.03 14.74 16.63
CA GLY A 104 3.20 13.55 16.77
C GLY A 104 3.56 12.44 15.79
N ALA A 105 2.62 12.12 14.90
CA ALA A 105 2.79 11.03 13.94
C ALA A 105 2.19 11.42 12.59
N ALA A 106 2.66 10.74 11.54
CA ALA A 106 2.05 10.82 10.23
C ALA A 106 1.79 9.41 9.70
N SER A 107 0.74 9.26 8.92
CA SER A 107 0.38 8.03 8.23
C SER A 107 0.15 8.30 6.75
N LEU A 108 0.64 7.38 5.92
CA LEU A 108 0.26 7.29 4.53
C LEU A 108 -0.57 6.03 4.35
N ILE A 109 -1.76 6.18 3.79
CA ILE A 109 -2.66 5.09 3.46
C ILE A 109 -2.78 5.03 1.94
N LEU A 110 -2.39 3.92 1.34
CA LEU A 110 -2.60 3.62 -0.07
C LEU A 110 -3.81 2.70 -0.20
N LEU A 111 -4.86 3.17 -0.86
CA LEU A 111 -6.11 2.45 -1.04
C LEU A 111 -6.05 1.66 -2.35
N LYS A 112 -6.57 0.44 -2.38
CA LYS A 112 -6.65 -0.37 -3.61
C LYS A 112 -8.08 -0.80 -3.93
N THR A 113 -8.31 -1.18 -5.19
CA THR A 113 -9.54 -1.86 -5.61
C THR A 113 -9.56 -3.30 -5.11
N GLU A 114 -10.77 -3.87 -5.00
CA GLU A 114 -10.94 -5.33 -4.93
C GLU A 114 -10.82 -5.99 -6.31
N GLU A 115 -11.01 -5.22 -7.39
CA GLU A 115 -10.88 -5.70 -8.77
C GLU A 115 -9.41 -5.94 -9.12
N GLU A 116 -9.09 -7.19 -9.47
CA GLU A 116 -7.77 -7.63 -9.92
C GLU A 116 -7.65 -7.37 -11.43
N VAL A 117 -6.60 -6.65 -11.85
CA VAL A 117 -6.20 -6.51 -13.26
C VAL A 117 -4.96 -7.38 -13.53
N PRO A 118 -4.60 -7.67 -14.79
CA PRO A 118 -3.48 -8.58 -15.11
C PRO A 118 -2.13 -8.21 -14.49
N GLU A 119 -1.95 -6.95 -14.07
CA GLU A 119 -0.73 -6.40 -13.47
C GLU A 119 -0.83 -6.18 -11.95
N GLY A 120 -1.90 -6.67 -11.31
CA GLY A 120 -2.20 -6.46 -9.89
C GLY A 120 -3.50 -5.66 -9.69
N HIS A 121 -3.70 -5.07 -8.52
CA HIS A 121 -4.79 -4.14 -8.24
C HIS A 121 -4.32 -2.71 -8.51
N ALA A 122 -5.11 -1.93 -9.24
CA ALA A 122 -4.87 -0.52 -9.36
C ALA A 122 -5.12 0.17 -8.01
N PRO A 123 -4.28 1.13 -7.59
CA PRO A 123 -4.64 1.98 -6.46
C PRO A 123 -5.86 2.81 -6.84
N ILE A 124 -6.70 3.15 -5.87
CA ILE A 124 -7.82 4.10 -6.05
C ILE A 124 -7.49 5.49 -5.50
N GLY A 125 -6.39 5.60 -4.76
CA GLY A 125 -5.95 6.86 -4.18
C GLY A 125 -5.05 6.69 -2.97
N ILE A 126 -4.68 7.82 -2.37
CA ILE A 126 -3.92 7.89 -1.12
C ILE A 126 -4.59 8.83 -0.12
N LYS A 127 -4.33 8.57 1.17
CA LYS A 127 -4.57 9.53 2.24
C LYS A 127 -3.28 9.79 2.99
N TYR A 128 -2.93 11.06 3.14
CA TYR A 128 -1.87 11.51 4.03
C TYR A 128 -2.51 12.11 5.28
N ILE A 129 -2.20 11.54 6.44
CA ILE A 129 -2.72 11.98 7.73
C ILE A 129 -1.53 12.44 8.55
N GLU A 130 -1.59 13.65 9.10
CA GLU A 130 -0.62 14.14 10.07
C GLU A 130 -1.37 14.51 11.34
N ASP A 131 -0.96 13.87 12.44
CA ASP A 131 -1.55 14.06 13.75
C ASP A 131 -0.58 14.79 14.67
N ASN A 132 -1.04 15.94 15.18
CA ASN A 132 -0.35 16.70 16.19
C ASN A 132 -1.03 16.45 17.55
N TYR A 133 -0.42 15.59 18.39
CA TYR A 133 -1.00 15.26 19.69
C TYR A 133 -0.95 16.44 20.68
N ARG A 134 -0.11 17.45 20.41
CA ARG A 134 0.01 18.67 21.24
C ARG A 134 -1.06 19.70 20.90
N ASN A 135 -1.42 19.81 19.63
CA ASN A 135 -2.50 20.67 19.17
C ASN A 135 -3.28 19.99 18.03
N ARG A 136 -4.40 19.37 18.36
CA ARG A 136 -5.23 18.62 17.39
C ARG A 136 -5.82 19.50 16.29
N GLN A 137 -5.91 20.82 16.49
CA GLN A 137 -6.38 21.75 15.46
C GLN A 137 -5.38 21.92 14.31
N GLU A 138 -4.11 21.57 14.54
CA GLU A 138 -3.06 21.56 13.51
C GLU A 138 -2.93 20.21 12.79
N SER A 139 -3.68 19.19 13.21
CA SER A 139 -3.75 17.91 12.49
C SER A 139 -4.39 18.12 11.12
N LYS A 140 -3.91 17.41 10.10
CA LYS A 140 -4.40 17.53 8.72
C LYS A 140 -4.60 16.18 8.07
N ILE A 141 -5.59 16.13 7.18
CA ILE A 141 -5.87 14.99 6.32
C ILE A 141 -5.92 15.50 4.89
N LEU A 142 -5.10 14.91 4.03
CA LEU A 142 -5.10 15.16 2.58
C LEU A 142 -5.47 13.88 1.88
N THR A 143 -6.40 13.94 0.93
CA THR A 143 -6.88 12.76 0.19
C THR A 143 -6.70 13.02 -1.30
N CYS A 144 -6.03 12.11 -1.99
CA CYS A 144 -5.91 12.10 -3.44
C CYS A 144 -6.70 10.92 -3.99
N THR A 145 -7.71 11.19 -4.81
CA THR A 145 -8.54 10.18 -5.47
C THR A 145 -8.21 10.16 -6.96
N LEU A 146 -8.00 8.97 -7.52
CA LEU A 146 -7.70 8.79 -8.95
C LEU A 146 -8.95 8.91 -9.83
#